data_AF-A0A3D3BQH5-F1
#
_entry.id   AF-A0A3D3BQH5-F1
#
_cell.length_a   1.000
_cell.length_b   1.000
_cell.length_c   1.000
_cell.angle_alpha   90.00
_cell.angle_beta   90.00
_cell.angle_gamma   90.00
#
_symmetry.space_group_name_H-M   'P 1'
#
loop_
_entity.id
_entity.type
_entity.pdbx_description
1 polymer ?
#
loop_
_entity_poly.entity_id
_entity_poly.type
_entity_poly.pdbx_seq_one_letter_code
_entity_poly.pdbx_strand_id
1 'polypeptide(L)'
;MGSSTTVVATVHEVAERLTEQGFAASVEPLARDGAQLCQHHCPVVDAAGEFSELCDAETHALGRLLGRHVTRLATLAQGDGVCTTLIPAGSADSHHSVSHADNEASNNSQTDAPAMHRQRERVAP
;
A
#
# COMPACT_ATOMS: atom_id res chain seq x y z
N MET A 1 -28.22 0.62 11.42
CA MET A 1 -27.30 0.65 12.58
C MET A 1 -25.88 0.54 12.06
N GLY A 2 -25.14 1.66 12.02
CA GLY A 2 -23.71 1.62 11.68
C GLY A 2 -22.93 1.35 12.96
N SER A 3 -22.40 0.14 13.11
CA SER A 3 -21.45 -0.14 14.18
C SER A 3 -20.16 0.62 13.87
N SER A 4 -19.83 1.64 14.67
CA SER A 4 -18.47 2.17 14.73
C SER A 4 -17.60 1.11 15.40
N THR A 5 -17.16 0.11 14.64
CA THR A 5 -16.13 -0.83 15.09
C THR A 5 -14.82 -0.06 15.23
N THR A 6 -14.23 -0.08 16.43
CA THR A 6 -12.93 0.55 16.69
C THR A 6 -11.85 -0.10 15.84
N VAL A 7 -10.80 0.67 15.48
CA VAL A 7 -9.63 0.15 14.74
C VAL A 7 -9.09 -1.13 15.35
N VAL A 8 -8.91 -1.16 16.67
CA VAL A 8 -8.43 -2.34 17.40
C VAL A 8 -9.33 -3.55 17.16
N ALA A 9 -10.65 -3.40 17.20
CA ALA A 9 -11.60 -4.49 16.97
C ALA A 9 -11.53 -5.02 15.52
N THR A 10 -11.46 -4.14 14.52
CA THR A 10 -11.26 -4.56 13.12
C THR A 10 -9.92 -5.27 12.94
N VAL A 11 -8.85 -4.78 13.58
CA VAL A 11 -7.53 -5.42 13.50
C VAL A 11 -7.52 -6.79 14.17
N HIS A 12 -8.30 -6.99 15.25
CA HIS A 12 -8.51 -8.32 15.84
C HIS A 12 -9.15 -9.31 14.86
N GLU A 13 -10.21 -8.90 14.14
CA GLU A 13 -10.84 -9.74 13.11
C GLU A 13 -9.82 -10.13 12.01
N VAL A 14 -8.96 -9.19 11.60
CA VAL A 14 -7.88 -9.47 10.64
C VAL A 14 -6.86 -10.47 11.22
N ALA A 15 -6.46 -10.30 12.49
CA ALA A 15 -5.52 -11.21 13.14
C ALA A 15 -6.07 -12.63 13.27
N GLU A 16 -7.36 -12.80 13.55
CA GLU A 16 -8.02 -14.11 13.56
C GLU A 16 -7.92 -14.78 12.19
N ARG A 17 -8.26 -14.04 11.11
CA ARG A 17 -8.16 -14.56 9.73
C ARG A 17 -6.73 -14.90 9.30
N LEU A 18 -5.75 -14.13 9.74
CA LEU A 18 -4.34 -14.43 9.49
C LEU A 18 -3.89 -15.66 10.28
N THR A 19 -4.38 -15.82 11.51
CA THR A 19 -4.09 -17.01 12.32
C THR A 19 -4.65 -18.28 11.69
N GLU A 20 -5.87 -18.23 11.14
CA GLU A 20 -6.46 -19.33 10.36
C GLU A 20 -5.60 -19.72 9.15
N GLN A 21 -4.88 -18.76 8.57
CA GLN A 21 -3.94 -18.97 7.46
C GLN A 21 -2.53 -19.39 7.90
N GLY A 22 -2.32 -19.58 9.20
CA GLY A 22 -1.05 -20.06 9.76
C GLY A 22 -0.06 -18.95 10.10
N PHE A 23 -0.43 -17.67 10.08
CA PHE A 23 0.49 -16.59 10.46
C PHE A 23 0.70 -16.42 11.97
N ALA A 24 -0.06 -17.16 12.79
CA ALA A 24 -0.05 -17.04 14.25
C ALA A 24 -0.06 -15.55 14.68
N ALA A 25 -1.14 -14.84 14.34
CA ALA A 25 -1.21 -13.39 14.48
C ALA A 25 -1.84 -12.97 15.82
N SER A 26 -1.35 -11.86 16.37
CA SER A 26 -1.88 -11.21 17.58
C SER A 26 -1.99 -9.70 17.38
N VAL A 27 -2.76 -9.05 18.25
CA VAL A 27 -2.95 -7.60 18.23
C VAL A 27 -2.50 -7.01 19.55
N GLU A 28 -1.67 -5.98 19.48
CA GLU A 28 -1.26 -5.18 20.62
C GLU A 28 -1.90 -3.79 20.52
N PRO A 29 -2.88 -3.44 21.37
CA PRO A 29 -3.50 -2.12 21.36
C PRO A 29 -2.48 -1.03 21.72
N LEU A 30 -2.60 0.13 21.05
CA LEU A 30 -1.80 1.32 21.34
C LEU A 30 -2.67 2.46 21.87
N ALA A 31 -2.03 3.50 22.37
CA ALA A 31 -2.72 4.71 22.80
C ALA A 31 -3.57 5.33 21.68
N ARG A 32 -4.65 6.03 22.08
CA ARG A 32 -5.56 6.76 21.19
C ARG A 32 -6.27 5.88 20.15
N ASP A 33 -6.51 4.59 20.40
CA ASP A 33 -7.14 3.61 19.48
C ASP A 33 -6.27 3.15 18.30
N GLY A 34 -4.94 3.25 18.43
CA GLY A 34 -4.01 2.61 17.48
C GLY A 34 -3.85 1.11 17.78
N ALA A 35 -3.19 0.38 16.91
CA ALA A 35 -2.85 -1.03 17.11
C ALA A 35 -1.52 -1.40 16.45
N GLN A 36 -0.89 -2.47 16.94
CA GLN A 36 0.08 -3.24 16.19
C GLN A 36 -0.52 -4.60 15.85
N LEU A 37 -0.35 -5.03 14.61
CA LEU A 37 -0.58 -6.39 14.17
C LEU A 37 0.76 -7.11 14.16
N CYS A 38 0.85 -8.17 14.95
CA CYS A 38 2.05 -8.99 15.10
C CYS A 38 1.80 -10.37 14.47
N GLN A 39 2.65 -10.81 13.55
CA GLN A 39 2.61 -12.15 12.97
C GLN A 39 3.83 -12.93 13.45
N HIS A 40 3.61 -13.95 14.28
CA HIS A 40 4.69 -14.75 14.91
C HIS A 40 5.18 -15.88 14.00
N HIS A 41 4.50 -16.11 12.88
CA HIS A 41 4.92 -17.07 11.86
C HIS A 41 4.61 -16.50 10.47
N CYS A 42 5.46 -16.80 9.50
CA CYS A 42 5.23 -16.47 8.09
C CYS A 42 5.34 -17.77 7.27
N PRO A 43 4.22 -18.31 6.76
CA PRO A 43 4.22 -19.55 5.97
C PRO A 43 5.08 -19.50 4.70
N VAL A 44 5.43 -18.29 4.26
CA VAL A 44 6.23 -18.04 3.06
C VAL A 44 7.57 -17.36 3.40
N VAL A 45 8.07 -17.51 4.63
CA VAL A 45 9.28 -16.80 5.11
C VAL A 45 10.49 -16.99 4.21
N ASP A 46 10.74 -18.21 3.73
CA ASP A 46 11.88 -18.50 2.86
C ASP A 46 11.76 -17.76 1.52
N ALA A 47 10.57 -17.83 0.88
CA ALA A 47 10.30 -17.10 -0.35
C ALA A 47 10.34 -15.59 -0.13
N ALA A 48 9.82 -15.08 0.99
CA ALA A 48 9.87 -13.67 1.32
C ALA A 48 11.30 -13.16 1.60
N GLY A 49 12.22 -14.06 2.00
CA GLY A 49 13.64 -13.73 2.14
C GLY A 49 14.33 -13.52 0.79
N GLU A 50 13.88 -14.22 -0.24
CA GLU A 50 14.35 -14.06 -1.62
C GLU A 50 13.60 -12.94 -2.38
N PHE A 51 12.32 -12.74 -2.06
CA PHE A 51 11.39 -11.86 -2.77
C PHE A 51 10.67 -10.93 -1.78
N SER A 52 11.34 -9.82 -1.41
CA SER A 52 10.81 -8.86 -0.43
C SER A 52 9.52 -8.18 -0.88
N GLU A 53 9.22 -8.18 -2.18
CA GLU A 53 7.97 -7.67 -2.74
C GLU A 53 6.73 -8.39 -2.18
N LEU A 54 6.89 -9.63 -1.67
CA LEU A 54 5.82 -10.35 -0.96
C LEU A 54 5.45 -9.64 0.35
N CYS A 55 6.44 -9.19 1.12
CA CYS A 55 6.22 -8.44 2.36
C CYS A 55 5.62 -7.07 2.08
N ASP A 56 6.05 -6.40 1.00
CA ASP A 56 5.48 -5.12 0.56
C ASP A 56 4.03 -5.28 0.10
N ALA A 57 3.75 -6.32 -0.69
CA ALA A 57 2.42 -6.65 -1.15
C ALA A 57 1.46 -6.96 0.01
N GLU A 58 1.91 -7.72 1.01
CA GLU A 58 1.14 -7.99 2.22
C GLU A 58 0.83 -6.68 2.98
N THR A 59 1.85 -5.84 3.19
CA THR A 59 1.68 -4.55 3.88
C THR A 59 0.70 -3.64 3.15
N HIS A 60 0.80 -3.57 1.82
CA HIS A 60 -0.12 -2.80 1.00
C HIS A 60 -1.54 -3.39 1.01
N ALA A 61 -1.68 -4.72 0.99
CA ALA A 61 -2.97 -5.39 1.11
C ALA A 61 -3.64 -5.11 2.46
N LEU A 62 -2.89 -5.13 3.56
CA LEU A 62 -3.38 -4.75 4.89
C LEU A 62 -3.86 -3.30 4.92
N GLY A 63 -3.10 -2.37 4.35
CA GLY A 63 -3.50 -0.96 4.28
C GLY A 63 -4.81 -0.76 3.51
N ARG A 64 -4.97 -1.44 2.37
CA ARG A 64 -6.23 -1.41 1.59
C ARG A 64 -7.39 -2.03 2.35
N LEU A 65 -7.18 -3.21 2.96
CA LEU A 65 -8.21 -3.93 3.70
C LEU A 65 -8.75 -3.11 4.88
N LEU A 66 -7.84 -2.47 5.61
CA LEU A 66 -8.16 -1.65 6.78
C LEU A 66 -8.61 -0.23 6.41
N GLY A 67 -8.46 0.19 5.15
CA GLY A 67 -8.72 1.57 4.70
C GLY A 67 -7.80 2.59 5.38
N ARG A 68 -6.57 2.19 5.71
CA ARG A 68 -5.66 2.94 6.58
C ARG A 68 -4.22 2.89 6.09
N HIS A 69 -3.46 3.94 6.37
CA HIS A 69 -2.02 3.86 6.28
C HIS A 69 -1.51 2.88 7.34
N VAL A 70 -0.59 2.02 6.94
CA VAL A 70 0.08 1.06 7.82
C VAL A 70 1.58 1.12 7.59
N THR A 71 2.37 0.73 8.59
CA THR A 71 3.83 0.71 8.48
C THR A 71 4.38 -0.60 9.02
N ARG A 72 5.09 -1.35 8.17
CA ARG A 72 5.88 -2.51 8.60
C ARG A 72 7.09 -2.01 9.39
N LEU A 73 7.19 -2.40 10.66
CA LEU A 73 8.29 -2.05 11.56
C LEU A 73 9.35 -3.15 11.65
N ALA A 74 8.94 -4.41 11.50
CA ALA A 74 9.79 -5.58 11.61
C ALA A 74 9.29 -6.70 10.68
N THR A 75 10.19 -7.52 10.15
CA THR A 75 9.90 -8.56 9.16
C THR A 75 10.71 -9.83 9.46
N LEU A 76 10.03 -10.95 9.71
CA LEU A 76 10.64 -12.27 9.92
C LEU A 76 11.62 -12.64 8.79
N ALA A 77 11.25 -12.38 7.54
CA ALA A 77 12.08 -12.67 6.37
C ALA A 77 13.40 -11.87 6.32
N GLN A 78 13.47 -10.75 7.05
CA GLN A 78 14.67 -9.93 7.18
C GLN A 78 15.48 -10.28 8.45
N GLY A 79 15.06 -11.31 9.19
CA GLY A 79 15.74 -11.81 10.38
C GLY A 79 15.20 -11.29 11.72
N ASP A 80 14.08 -10.57 11.73
CA ASP A 80 13.43 -10.18 12.97
C ASP A 80 12.74 -11.37 13.66
N GLY A 81 12.40 -11.23 14.94
CA GLY A 81 11.71 -12.28 15.69
C GLY A 81 10.20 -12.37 15.43
N VAL A 82 9.57 -11.29 14.96
CA VAL A 82 8.13 -11.17 14.72
C VAL A 82 7.90 -10.14 13.61
N CYS A 83 7.00 -10.42 12.67
CA CYS A 83 6.53 -9.41 11.73
C CYS A 83 5.62 -8.41 12.46
N THR A 84 5.94 -7.12 12.48
CA THR A 84 5.13 -6.11 13.19
C THR A 84 4.67 -5.03 12.23
N THR A 85 3.36 -4.80 12.17
CA THR A 85 2.76 -3.72 11.37
C THR A 85 2.03 -2.74 12.29
N LEU A 86 2.42 -1.47 12.27
CA LEU A 86 1.77 -0.38 12.98
C LEU A 86 0.55 0.11 12.21
N ILE A 87 -0.58 0.19 12.89
CA ILE A 87 -1.83 0.79 12.42
C ILE A 87 -2.15 2.00 13.32
N PRO A 88 -1.98 3.24 12.83
CA PRO A 88 -2.36 4.44 13.58
C PRO A 88 -3.85 4.46 13.90
N ALA A 89 -4.28 5.34 14.80
CA ALA A 89 -5.69 5.49 15.15
C ALA A 89 -6.49 6.41 14.22
N GLY A 90 -5.83 7.36 13.55
CA GLY A 90 -6.47 8.33 12.64
C GLY A 90 -6.59 7.79 11.22
N SER A 91 -7.70 8.08 10.52
CA SER A 91 -7.88 7.75 9.10
C SER A 91 -6.71 8.32 8.29
N ALA A 92 -6.29 7.60 7.24
CA ALA A 92 -5.22 8.04 6.37
C ALA A 92 -5.45 9.50 5.89
N ASP A 93 -4.59 10.40 6.34
CA ASP A 93 -4.30 11.73 5.82
C ASP A 93 -5.45 12.70 5.51
N SER A 94 -5.67 13.66 6.42
CA SER A 94 -6.19 15.00 6.08
C SER A 94 -5.11 15.91 5.45
N HIS A 95 -4.03 15.36 4.90
CA HIS A 95 -2.94 16.11 4.26
C HIS A 95 -2.96 15.96 2.73
N HIS A 96 -4.08 16.34 2.11
CA HIS A 96 -4.08 16.79 0.72
C HIS A 96 -4.84 18.12 0.59
N SER A 97 -4.14 19.21 0.89
CA SER A 97 -4.49 20.53 0.39
C SER A 97 -3.22 21.23 -0.09
N VAL A 98 -2.90 20.99 -1.37
CA VAL A 98 -2.18 21.99 -2.15
C VAL A 98 -3.12 22.44 -3.26
N SER A 99 -3.99 23.38 -2.92
CA SER A 99 -4.64 24.26 -3.88
C SER A 99 -3.58 25.19 -4.49
N HIS A 100 -3.15 24.91 -5.72
CA HIS A 100 -2.60 25.91 -6.62
C HIS A 100 -3.62 26.18 -7.72
N ALA A 101 -4.49 27.13 -7.43
CA ALA A 101 -5.22 27.87 -8.44
C ALA A 101 -4.39 29.13 -8.72
N ASP A 102 -3.63 29.12 -9.81
CA ASP A 102 -3.21 30.33 -10.50
C ASP A 102 -3.66 30.22 -11.95
N ASN A 103 -4.63 31.05 -12.26
CA ASN A 103 -5.22 31.26 -13.57
C ASN A 103 -4.40 32.33 -14.28
N GLU A 104 -3.76 32.02 -15.42
CA GLU A 104 -3.57 33.03 -16.45
C GLU A 104 -3.60 32.45 -17.86
N ALA A 105 -4.40 33.13 -18.68
CA ALA A 105 -4.77 32.78 -20.02
C ALA A 105 -3.64 33.06 -21.03
N SER A 106 -3.49 32.17 -22.01
CA SER A 106 -3.07 32.55 -23.35
C SER A 106 -3.66 31.57 -24.36
N ASN A 107 -4.84 31.95 -24.82
CA ASN A 107 -5.44 31.52 -26.06
C ASN A 107 -4.53 31.95 -27.22
N ASN A 108 -4.12 31.03 -28.11
CA ASN A 108 -4.56 31.12 -29.50
C ASN A 108 -4.26 29.85 -30.31
N SER A 109 -5.26 29.55 -31.14
CA SER A 109 -5.45 28.49 -32.12
C SER A 109 -4.63 28.71 -33.40
N GLN A 110 -4.23 27.62 -34.07
CA GLN A 110 -4.18 27.45 -35.55
C GLN A 110 -3.72 26.00 -35.87
N THR A 111 -4.62 25.09 -36.30
CA THR A 111 -4.88 24.62 -37.70
C THR A 111 -3.58 24.37 -38.50
N ASP A 112 -3.33 23.23 -39.14
CA ASP A 112 -4.16 22.50 -40.11
C ASP A 112 -3.58 21.09 -40.39
N ALA A 113 -4.37 20.20 -40.99
CA ALA A 113 -4.07 18.77 -41.18
C ALA A 113 -3.27 18.48 -42.50
N PRO A 114 -3.28 17.25 -43.08
CA PRO A 114 -2.13 16.34 -43.16
C PRO A 114 -1.62 16.03 -44.60
N ALA A 115 -0.37 15.56 -44.82
CA ALA A 115 0.01 14.71 -45.98
C ALA A 115 1.52 14.31 -46.08
N MET A 116 1.76 13.00 -46.17
CA MET A 116 2.49 12.25 -47.22
C MET A 116 3.97 12.53 -47.60
N HIS A 117 4.86 11.56 -47.36
CA HIS A 117 5.76 10.90 -48.36
C HIS A 117 6.63 9.85 -47.63
N ARG A 118 6.41 8.53 -47.72
CA ARG A 118 6.73 7.57 -48.81
C ARG A 118 8.14 7.70 -49.44
N GLN A 119 8.99 6.74 -49.04
CA GLN A 119 9.73 5.81 -49.91
C GLN A 119 11.16 6.14 -50.39
N ARG A 120 12.06 5.18 -50.08
CA ARG A 120 13.27 4.69 -50.81
C ARG A 120 14.54 5.54 -50.80
N GLU A 121 15.63 4.88 -50.40
CA GLU A 121 16.85 4.78 -51.21
C GLU A 121 17.50 3.38 -51.03
N ARG A 122 17.93 2.79 -52.15
CA ARG A 122 18.69 1.54 -52.30
C ARG A 122 20.06 1.87 -52.93
N VAL A 123 20.97 0.89 -52.90
CA VAL A 123 22.16 0.62 -53.77
C VAL A 123 23.48 1.13 -53.16
N ALA A 124 24.37 0.27 -52.63
CA ALA A 124 25.42 -0.61 -53.24
C ALA A 124 26.55 0.18 -53.94
N PRO A 125 27.82 -0.32 -54.02
CA PRO A 125 28.23 -1.67 -54.41
C PRO A 125 28.68 -2.60 -53.27
#